data_AF-A0A1F0NLD2-F1
#
_entry.id   AF-A0A1F0NLD2-F1
#
_cell.length_a   1.000
_cell.length_b   1.000
_cell.length_c   1.000
_cell.angle_alpha   90.00
_cell.angle_beta   90.00
_cell.angle_gamma   90.00
#
_symmetry.space_group_name_H-M   'P 1'
#
loop_
_entity.id
_entity.type
_entity.pdbx_description
1 polymer ?
#
loop_
_entity_poly.entity_id
_entity_poly.type
_entity_poly.pdbx_seq_one_letter_code
_entity_poly.pdbx_strand_id
1 'polypeptide(L)'
;MTTQMQHQSKKYKVILADPPWDVQQKGKHGAIKHYNLMTLDQIKSMPIADLADENSACVLWVTNATMEAGFDVLRAWGFKPTTSIFTYLKGGNLGLGHWLRSNTEHVLIGIRGKLDRKVKNQPNWGFYPRLEHSHKPEEFFETVERLFDGPYLELFARRPRHGWDSWGNEIASPCIIPNYPVPNYVENPIDFTPREGCDEN
;
A
#
# COMPACT_ATOMS: atom_id res chain seq x y z
N MET A 1 -2.61 41.99 -0.19
CA MET A 1 -2.96 40.98 -1.21
C MET A 1 -1.95 39.86 -1.09
N THR A 2 -2.27 38.82 -0.32
CA THR A 2 -1.35 37.70 -0.10
C THR A 2 -1.71 36.62 -1.10
N THR A 3 -0.90 36.47 -2.14
CA THR A 3 -1.03 35.41 -3.14
C THR A 3 -0.84 34.07 -2.43
N GLN A 4 -1.93 33.40 -2.08
CA GLN A 4 -1.87 31.98 -1.72
C GLN A 4 -1.41 31.23 -2.97
N MET A 5 -0.17 30.75 -2.95
CA MET A 5 0.29 29.77 -3.93
C MET A 5 -0.58 28.52 -3.75
N GLN A 6 -1.59 28.34 -4.60
CA GLN A 6 -2.29 27.07 -4.76
C GLN A 6 -1.26 26.05 -5.26
N HIS A 7 -0.65 25.31 -4.35
CA HIS A 7 0.09 24.11 -4.71
C HIS A 7 -0.95 23.11 -5.20
N GLN A 8 -1.16 23.01 -6.52
CA GLN A 8 -1.94 21.90 -7.06
C GLN A 8 -1.20 20.62 -6.67
N SER A 9 -1.80 19.83 -5.78
CA SER A 9 -1.27 18.52 -5.41
C SER A 9 -1.23 17.65 -6.66
N LYS A 10 -0.03 17.21 -7.07
CA LYS A 10 0.17 16.26 -8.18
C LYS A 10 -0.77 15.07 -8.01
N LYS A 11 -1.48 14.71 -9.08
CA LYS A 11 -2.36 13.54 -9.15
C LYS A 11 -1.64 12.37 -9.82
N TYR A 12 -1.95 11.17 -9.38
CA TYR A 12 -1.31 9.94 -9.84
C TYR A 12 -2.32 9.04 -10.56
N LYS A 13 -1.90 8.50 -11.72
CA LYS A 13 -2.69 7.50 -12.45
C LYS A 13 -2.55 6.11 -11.86
N VAL A 14 -1.46 5.87 -11.11
CA VAL A 14 -1.20 4.58 -10.47
C VAL A 14 -0.67 4.81 -9.07
N ILE A 15 -1.33 4.21 -8.09
CA ILE A 15 -0.91 4.20 -6.70
C ILE A 15 -0.64 2.76 -6.29
N LEU A 16 0.61 2.42 -6.01
CA LEU A 16 1.01 1.15 -5.41
C LEU A 16 1.11 1.34 -3.89
N ALA A 17 0.51 0.44 -3.10
CA ALA A 17 0.55 0.55 -1.65
C ALA A 17 0.82 -0.81 -0.98
N ASP A 18 1.67 -0.81 0.05
CA ASP A 18 1.90 -1.93 0.96
C ASP A 18 1.71 -1.47 2.42
N PRO A 19 0.44 -1.31 2.88
CA PRO A 19 0.17 -0.76 4.20
C PRO A 19 0.73 -1.62 5.34
N PRO A 20 1.11 -1.03 6.48
CA PRO A 20 1.57 -1.76 7.65
C PRO A 20 0.36 -2.30 8.45
N TRP A 21 -0.31 -3.33 7.92
CA TRP A 21 -1.55 -3.90 8.49
C TRP A 21 -1.40 -4.42 9.93
N ASP A 22 -2.27 -3.97 10.86
CA ASP A 22 -2.42 -4.59 12.21
C ASP A 22 -3.34 -5.82 12.24
N VAL A 23 -4.01 -6.13 11.12
CA VAL A 23 -4.98 -7.23 11.05
C VAL A 23 -4.31 -8.58 11.30
N GLN A 24 -4.84 -9.32 12.28
CA GLN A 24 -4.38 -10.67 12.69
C GLN A 24 -2.91 -10.75 13.14
N GLN A 25 -2.30 -9.64 13.58
CA GLN A 25 -0.93 -9.64 14.12
C GLN A 25 -0.86 -9.86 15.65
N LYS A 26 -1.99 -10.13 16.32
CA LYS A 26 -2.06 -10.35 17.77
C LYS A 26 -1.67 -11.79 18.13
N GLY A 27 -0.38 -12.02 18.41
CA GLY A 27 0.14 -13.32 18.88
C GLY A 27 1.64 -13.29 19.21
N LYS A 28 2.17 -14.34 19.87
CA LYS A 28 3.59 -14.46 20.29
C LYS A 28 4.62 -14.36 19.15
N HIS A 29 4.19 -14.48 17.90
CA HIS A 29 5.01 -14.42 16.67
C HIS A 29 4.56 -13.31 15.70
N GLY A 30 3.71 -12.38 16.13
CA GLY A 30 3.22 -11.28 15.31
C GLY A 30 4.28 -10.21 15.02
N ALA A 31 4.15 -9.52 13.89
CA ALA A 31 5.04 -8.45 13.44
C ALA A 31 5.08 -7.21 14.35
N ILE A 32 4.26 -7.20 15.42
CA ILE A 32 4.17 -6.15 16.47
C ILE A 32 5.54 -5.77 17.05
N LYS A 33 6.55 -6.64 16.99
CA LYS A 33 7.90 -6.36 17.55
C LYS A 33 8.82 -5.53 16.64
N HIS A 34 8.45 -5.22 15.39
CA HIS A 34 9.42 -4.70 14.41
C HIS A 34 9.04 -3.40 13.69
N TYR A 35 7.76 -2.99 13.58
CA TYR A 35 7.35 -1.73 12.94
C TYR A 35 6.02 -1.18 13.51
N ASN A 36 5.78 0.13 13.39
CA ASN A 36 4.51 0.78 13.77
C ASN A 36 3.39 0.37 12.79
N LEU A 37 2.48 -0.50 13.24
CA LEU A 37 1.32 -0.94 12.45
C LEU A 37 0.21 0.12 12.48
N MET A 38 -0.60 0.13 11.43
CA MET A 38 -1.82 0.93 11.35
C MET A 38 -3.05 0.04 11.50
N THR A 39 -4.02 0.53 12.27
CA THR A 39 -5.33 -0.10 12.34
C THR A 39 -6.02 -0.01 10.97
N LEU A 40 -6.97 -0.92 10.71
CA LEU A 40 -7.73 -0.89 9.46
C LEU A 40 -8.45 0.45 9.26
N ASP A 41 -8.98 1.04 10.33
CA ASP A 41 -9.67 2.33 10.25
C ASP A 41 -8.70 3.47 9.93
N GLN A 42 -7.48 3.46 10.50
CA GLN A 42 -6.44 4.42 10.12
C GLN A 42 -6.05 4.29 8.65
N ILE A 43 -5.92 3.06 8.11
CA ILE A 43 -5.59 2.85 6.69
C ILE A 43 -6.73 3.36 5.80
N LYS A 44 -7.98 2.97 6.08
CA LYS A 44 -9.16 3.41 5.32
C LYS A 44 -9.34 4.92 5.33
N SER A 45 -8.98 5.59 6.43
CA SER A 45 -9.16 7.04 6.61
C SER A 45 -8.13 7.89 5.86
N MET A 46 -7.10 7.27 5.27
CA MET A 46 -6.14 8.02 4.47
C MET A 46 -6.83 8.69 3.27
N PRO A 47 -6.58 9.98 3.00
CA PRO A 47 -7.19 10.72 1.89
C PRO A 47 -6.54 10.38 0.54
N ILE A 48 -6.35 9.09 0.23
CA ILE A 48 -5.72 8.63 -1.01
C ILE A 48 -6.51 9.06 -2.25
N ALA A 49 -7.82 9.25 -2.09
CA ALA A 49 -8.67 9.80 -3.13
C ALA A 49 -8.20 11.18 -3.64
N ASP A 50 -7.57 11.98 -2.78
CA ASP A 50 -7.06 13.31 -3.11
C ASP A 50 -5.70 13.26 -3.83
N LEU A 51 -5.06 12.10 -3.89
CA LEU A 51 -3.83 11.91 -4.67
C LEU A 51 -4.11 11.22 -6.01
N ALA A 52 -5.24 10.55 -6.14
CA ALA A 52 -5.60 9.79 -7.33
C ALA A 52 -6.18 10.68 -8.45
N ASP A 53 -5.73 10.45 -9.68
CA ASP A 53 -6.35 11.00 -10.89
C ASP A 53 -7.79 10.47 -11.07
N GLU A 54 -8.61 11.16 -11.85
CA GLU A 54 -9.99 10.76 -12.15
C GLU A 54 -10.03 9.36 -12.81
N ASN A 55 -9.05 9.04 -13.66
CA ASN A 55 -8.90 7.73 -14.29
C ASN A 55 -7.61 7.06 -13.82
N SER A 56 -7.70 6.35 -12.70
CA SER A 56 -6.54 5.80 -12.00
C SER A 56 -6.73 4.37 -11.51
N ALA A 57 -5.61 3.72 -11.19
CA ALA A 57 -5.55 2.41 -10.55
C ALA A 57 -4.92 2.53 -9.16
N CYS A 58 -5.47 1.78 -8.20
CA CYS A 58 -4.80 1.44 -6.96
C CYS A 58 -4.41 -0.04 -6.99
N VAL A 59 -3.13 -0.30 -6.76
CA VAL A 59 -2.51 -1.62 -6.71
C VAL A 59 -2.12 -1.85 -5.25
N LEU A 60 -2.80 -2.78 -4.57
CA LEU A 60 -2.73 -2.91 -3.12
C LEU A 60 -2.19 -4.28 -2.72
N TRP A 61 -1.04 -4.30 -2.06
CA TRP A 61 -0.46 -5.51 -1.48
C TRP A 61 -1.27 -5.97 -0.28
N VAL A 62 -1.57 -7.26 -0.27
CA VAL A 62 -2.26 -7.94 0.82
C VAL A 62 -1.63 -9.32 1.08
N THR A 63 -1.84 -9.82 2.29
CA THR A 63 -1.59 -11.21 2.65
C THR A 63 -2.92 -11.98 2.61
N ASN A 64 -2.87 -13.30 2.77
CA ASN A 64 -4.08 -14.11 2.93
C ASN A 64 -5.00 -13.57 4.05
N ALA A 65 -4.42 -13.11 5.17
CA ALA A 65 -5.16 -12.59 6.32
C ALA A 65 -5.74 -11.19 6.11
N THR A 66 -5.14 -10.38 5.24
CA THR A 66 -5.53 -8.97 5.01
C THR A 66 -6.33 -8.79 3.72
N MET A 67 -6.62 -9.87 2.99
CA MET A 67 -7.27 -9.79 1.68
C MET A 67 -8.68 -9.19 1.74
N GLU A 68 -9.51 -9.60 2.70
CA GLU A 68 -10.84 -9.04 2.91
C GLU A 68 -10.78 -7.54 3.25
N ALA A 69 -9.94 -7.20 4.23
CA ALA A 69 -9.66 -5.81 4.62
C ALA A 69 -9.14 -4.96 3.45
N GLY A 70 -8.33 -5.55 2.55
CA GLY A 70 -7.82 -4.87 1.36
C GLY A 70 -8.91 -4.46 0.38
N PHE A 71 -9.96 -5.27 0.22
CA PHE A 71 -11.11 -4.88 -0.59
C PHE A 71 -11.85 -3.68 0.02
N ASP A 72 -11.98 -3.64 1.34
CA ASP A 72 -12.59 -2.50 2.04
C ASP A 72 -11.74 -1.23 1.94
N VAL A 73 -10.42 -1.36 2.04
CA VAL A 73 -9.48 -0.25 1.83
C VAL A 73 -9.59 0.31 0.42
N LEU A 74 -9.62 -0.52 -0.62
CA LEU A 74 -9.81 -0.05 -2.00
C LEU A 74 -11.10 0.77 -2.14
N ARG A 75 -12.21 0.28 -1.57
CA ARG A 75 -13.50 0.99 -1.60
C ARG A 75 -13.45 2.30 -0.82
N ALA A 76 -12.87 2.30 0.38
CA ALA A 76 -12.73 3.50 1.21
C ALA A 76 -11.88 4.57 0.53
N TRP A 77 -10.82 4.16 -0.19
CA TRP A 77 -10.00 5.06 -1.00
C TRP A 77 -10.65 5.45 -2.33
N GLY A 78 -11.91 5.07 -2.58
CA GLY A 78 -12.67 5.45 -3.77
C GLY A 78 -12.26 4.73 -5.06
N PHE A 79 -11.78 3.48 -4.94
CA PHE A 79 -11.54 2.59 -6.07
C PHE A 79 -12.55 1.45 -6.08
N LYS A 80 -13.03 1.08 -7.26
CA LYS A 80 -13.84 -0.13 -7.44
C LYS A 80 -12.91 -1.34 -7.59
N PRO A 81 -12.95 -2.34 -6.68
CA PRO A 81 -12.15 -3.53 -6.85
C PRO A 81 -12.49 -4.28 -8.14
N THR A 82 -11.45 -4.77 -8.82
CA THR A 82 -11.59 -5.66 -9.98
C THR A 82 -11.69 -7.12 -9.52
N THR A 83 -12.03 -8.01 -10.46
CA THR A 83 -11.98 -9.46 -10.23
C THR A 83 -10.57 -10.05 -10.40
N SER A 84 -9.58 -9.24 -10.79
CA SER A 84 -8.21 -9.69 -11.01
C SER A 84 -7.40 -9.60 -9.72
N ILE A 85 -6.80 -10.72 -9.33
CA ILE A 85 -5.88 -10.82 -8.20
C ILE A 85 -4.57 -11.37 -8.73
N PHE A 86 -3.47 -10.66 -8.50
CA PHE A 86 -2.14 -11.19 -8.77
C PHE A 86 -1.66 -11.97 -7.56
N THR A 87 -1.12 -13.17 -7.77
CA THR A 87 -0.59 -14.02 -6.69
C THR A 87 0.92 -14.15 -6.78
N TYR A 88 1.59 -13.62 -5.78
CA TYR A 88 3.02 -13.82 -5.60
C TYR A 88 3.26 -15.15 -4.88
N LEU A 89 3.81 -16.12 -5.60
CA LEU A 89 4.32 -17.37 -5.05
C LEU A 89 5.74 -17.16 -4.50
N LYS A 90 5.90 -17.23 -3.18
CA LYS A 90 7.19 -17.05 -2.51
C LYS A 90 8.03 -18.31 -2.62
N GLY A 91 9.21 -18.23 -3.20
CA GLY A 91 10.17 -19.34 -3.18
C GLY A 91 10.65 -19.68 -1.75
N GLY A 92 11.19 -20.89 -1.57
CA GLY A 92 11.82 -21.32 -0.33
C GLY A 92 10.89 -22.00 0.68
N ASN A 93 11.16 -21.82 1.98
CA ASN A 93 10.51 -22.57 3.05
C ASN A 93 9.05 -22.14 3.29
N LEU A 94 8.20 -23.12 3.55
CA LEU A 94 6.80 -22.92 3.91
C LEU A 94 6.63 -22.00 5.13
N GLY A 95 5.89 -20.91 4.96
CA GLY A 95 5.54 -19.98 6.05
C GLY A 95 4.54 -20.59 7.03
N LEU A 96 4.07 -19.80 7.99
CA LEU A 96 3.12 -20.24 9.01
C LEU A 96 1.73 -20.54 8.42
N GLY A 97 0.91 -21.30 9.14
CA GLY A 97 -0.50 -21.52 8.80
C GLY A 97 -1.06 -22.79 9.45
N HIS A 98 -2.33 -22.75 9.81
CA HIS A 98 -3.01 -23.82 10.54
C HIS A 98 -3.49 -24.94 9.61
N TRP A 99 -4.29 -24.59 8.60
CA TRP A 99 -4.86 -25.54 7.64
C TRP A 99 -3.93 -25.81 6.46
N LEU A 100 -3.34 -24.75 5.92
CA LEU A 100 -2.35 -24.78 4.85
C LEU A 100 -1.20 -23.87 5.24
N ARG A 101 0.01 -24.20 4.79
CA ARG A 101 1.19 -23.40 5.06
C ARG A 101 1.24 -22.21 4.10
N SER A 102 1.30 -20.99 4.63
CA SER A 102 1.30 -19.77 3.82
C SER A 102 2.59 -19.67 3.03
N ASN A 103 2.46 -19.60 1.71
CA ASN A 103 3.60 -19.34 0.82
C ASN A 103 3.26 -18.37 -0.31
N THR A 104 2.18 -17.60 -0.11
CA THR A 104 1.67 -16.63 -1.07
C THR A 104 1.49 -15.27 -0.42
N GLU A 105 1.68 -14.24 -1.24
CA GLU A 105 1.09 -12.91 -1.05
C GLU A 105 0.24 -12.59 -2.27
N HIS A 106 -0.64 -11.61 -2.14
CA HIS A 106 -1.56 -11.23 -3.20
C HIS A 106 -1.55 -9.74 -3.42
N VAL A 107 -1.97 -9.34 -4.62
CA VAL A 107 -2.17 -7.94 -4.96
C VAL A 107 -3.57 -7.79 -5.53
N LEU A 108 -4.30 -6.85 -4.93
CA LEU A 108 -5.61 -6.44 -5.39
C LEU A 108 -5.45 -5.25 -6.34
N ILE A 109 -6.29 -5.18 -7.36
CA ILE A 109 -6.36 -4.04 -8.28
C ILE A 109 -7.74 -3.40 -8.13
N GLY A 110 -7.76 -2.10 -7.82
CA GLY A 110 -8.95 -1.26 -7.84
C GLY A 110 -8.84 -0.19 -8.92
N ILE A 111 -9.95 0.10 -9.60
CA ILE A 111 -10.01 1.11 -10.68
C ILE A 111 -10.95 2.24 -10.28
N ARG A 112 -10.55 3.47 -10.60
CA ARG A 112 -11.35 4.68 -10.53
C ARG A 112 -11.56 5.23 -11.94
N GLY A 113 -12.77 5.73 -12.21
CA GLY A 113 -13.13 6.28 -13.52
C GLY A 113 -13.11 5.20 -14.61
N LYS A 114 -12.61 5.58 -15.80
CA LYS A 114 -12.52 4.75 -17.00
C LYS A 114 -11.06 4.54 -17.39
N LEU A 115 -10.38 3.67 -16.66
CA LEU A 115 -9.03 3.19 -16.97
C LEU A 115 -9.08 1.74 -17.46
N ASP A 116 -8.31 1.42 -18.50
CA ASP A 116 -8.06 0.04 -18.95
C ASP A 116 -6.56 -0.26 -18.97
N ARG A 117 -6.22 -1.55 -18.91
CA ARG A 117 -4.84 -2.04 -18.96
C ARG A 117 -4.25 -1.94 -20.37
N LYS A 118 -2.94 -1.69 -20.45
CA LYS A 118 -2.17 -1.66 -21.70
C LYS A 118 -2.06 -3.02 -22.36
N VAL A 119 -1.93 -4.08 -21.56
CA VAL A 119 -1.70 -5.45 -22.05
C VAL A 119 -2.75 -6.42 -21.53
N LYS A 120 -3.16 -7.37 -22.39
CA LYS A 120 -4.19 -8.37 -22.05
C LYS A 120 -3.62 -9.74 -21.70
N ASN A 121 -2.31 -9.93 -21.86
CA ASN A 121 -1.63 -11.22 -21.70
C ASN A 121 -0.73 -11.30 -20.45
N GLN A 122 -0.88 -10.37 -19.50
CA GLN A 122 -0.14 -10.42 -18.24
C GLN A 122 -0.68 -11.56 -17.37
N PRO A 123 0.15 -12.55 -16.97
CA PRO A 123 -0.26 -13.55 -16.01
C PRO A 123 -0.59 -12.94 -14.66
N ASN A 124 -1.57 -13.52 -13.97
CA ASN A 124 -2.00 -13.09 -12.64
C ASN A 124 -1.22 -13.82 -11.53
N TRP A 125 -0.02 -14.30 -11.81
CA TRP A 125 0.87 -14.90 -10.83
C TRP A 125 2.33 -14.74 -11.23
N GLY A 126 3.22 -14.85 -10.25
CA GLY A 126 4.66 -14.90 -10.47
C GLY A 126 5.36 -15.65 -9.33
N PHE A 127 6.49 -16.28 -9.66
CA PHE A 127 7.33 -16.98 -8.69
C PHE A 127 8.63 -16.21 -8.52
N TYR A 128 8.88 -15.71 -7.31
CA TYR A 128 10.08 -14.92 -6.99
C TYR A 128 10.74 -15.44 -5.70
N PRO A 129 12.07 -15.28 -5.57
CA PRO A 129 12.77 -15.69 -4.38
C PRO A 129 12.29 -14.91 -3.14
N ARG A 130 12.24 -15.57 -1.99
CA ARG A 130 11.96 -14.88 -0.73
C ARG A 130 13.14 -13.96 -0.40
N LEU A 131 12.86 -12.67 -0.32
CA LEU A 131 13.81 -11.63 0.10
C LEU A 131 13.78 -11.43 1.62
N GLU A 132 14.66 -10.58 2.14
CA GLU A 132 14.65 -10.17 3.55
C GLU A 132 13.28 -9.60 3.99
N HIS A 133 13.02 -9.64 5.30
CA HIS A 133 11.69 -9.42 5.89
C HIS A 133 10.90 -8.26 5.26
N SER A 134 9.73 -8.59 4.70
CA SER A 134 8.77 -7.66 4.08
C SER A 134 9.26 -6.93 2.82
N HIS A 135 10.41 -7.28 2.26
CA HIS A 135 10.84 -6.76 0.97
C HIS A 135 10.04 -7.42 -0.16
N LYS A 136 9.23 -6.62 -0.85
CA LYS A 136 8.45 -7.04 -2.03
C LYS A 136 9.36 -7.13 -3.27
N PRO A 137 9.08 -8.04 -4.22
CA PRO A 137 9.91 -8.22 -5.41
C PRO A 137 9.87 -6.96 -6.29
N GLU A 138 11.05 -6.47 -6.69
CA GLU A 138 11.17 -5.29 -7.55
C GLU A 138 10.55 -5.52 -8.94
N GLU A 139 10.52 -6.78 -9.37
CA GLU A 139 9.90 -7.24 -10.62
C GLU A 139 8.38 -6.96 -10.67
N PHE A 140 7.75 -6.78 -9.52
CA PHE A 140 6.33 -6.41 -9.50
C PHE A 140 6.10 -4.96 -9.97
N PHE A 141 7.04 -4.04 -9.75
CA PHE A 141 6.93 -2.68 -10.30
C PHE A 141 6.92 -2.71 -11.84
N GLU A 142 7.75 -3.57 -12.45
CA GLU A 142 7.75 -3.76 -13.90
C GLU A 142 6.41 -4.31 -14.42
N THR A 143 5.78 -5.20 -13.64
CA THR A 143 4.42 -5.69 -13.93
C THR A 143 3.41 -4.55 -13.91
N VAL A 144 3.51 -3.63 -12.95
CA VAL A 144 2.63 -2.46 -12.86
C VAL A 144 2.86 -1.48 -14.03
N GLU A 145 4.12 -1.15 -14.35
CA GLU A 145 4.51 -0.28 -15.47
C GLU A 145 4.13 -0.88 -16.84
N ARG A 146 4.11 -2.21 -16.94
CA ARG A 146 3.62 -2.92 -18.12
C ARG A 146 2.10 -2.83 -18.26
N LEU A 147 1.36 -2.84 -17.15
CA LEU A 147 -0.10 -2.79 -17.15
C LEU A 147 -0.66 -1.38 -17.31
N PHE A 148 -0.02 -0.36 -16.76
CA PHE A 148 -0.55 1.00 -16.69
C PHE A 148 0.51 2.05 -17.08
N ASP A 149 0.04 3.24 -17.46
CA ASP A 149 0.91 4.41 -17.63
C ASP A 149 0.82 5.29 -16.39
N GLY A 150 1.96 5.85 -15.99
CA GLY A 150 2.07 6.79 -14.87
C GLY A 150 1.41 8.15 -15.16
N PRO A 151 1.55 9.13 -14.25
CA PRO A 151 2.50 9.17 -13.12
C PRO A 151 2.20 8.16 -12.02
N TYR A 152 3.27 7.67 -11.38
CA TYR A 152 3.23 6.61 -10.37
C TYR A 152 3.56 7.15 -8.96
N LEU A 153 2.87 6.63 -7.95
CA LEU A 153 3.15 6.84 -6.53
C LEU A 153 3.24 5.50 -5.82
N GLU A 154 4.29 5.33 -5.01
CA GLU A 154 4.42 4.23 -4.05
C GLU A 154 4.13 4.75 -2.63
N LEU A 155 3.12 4.20 -1.97
CA LEU A 155 2.80 4.47 -0.57
C LEU A 155 3.43 3.41 0.34
N PHE A 156 3.91 3.86 1.50
CA PHE A 156 4.64 3.07 2.50
C PHE A 156 5.99 2.56 2.00
N ALA A 157 6.58 3.29 1.05
CA ALA A 157 7.86 2.97 0.46
C ALA A 157 9.01 3.10 1.48
N ARG A 158 9.98 2.19 1.39
CA ARG A 158 11.22 2.23 2.20
C ARG A 158 12.45 2.69 1.41
N ARG A 159 12.34 2.70 0.08
CA ARG A 159 13.41 3.09 -0.84
C ARG A 159 12.80 3.83 -2.04
N PRO A 160 13.46 4.85 -2.57
CA PRO A 160 13.01 5.52 -3.78
C PRO A 160 13.22 4.61 -5.00
N ARG A 161 12.34 4.74 -6.00
CA ARG A 161 12.47 4.09 -7.30
C ARG A 161 12.48 5.13 -8.42
N HIS A 162 13.39 4.98 -9.38
CA HIS A 162 13.43 5.88 -10.53
C HIS A 162 12.10 5.87 -11.31
N GLY A 163 11.56 7.05 -11.60
CA GLY A 163 10.28 7.20 -12.29
C GLY A 163 9.03 7.11 -11.40
N TRP A 164 9.21 6.85 -10.10
CA TRP A 164 8.15 6.81 -9.11
C TRP A 164 8.33 7.92 -8.08
N ASP A 165 7.23 8.59 -7.73
CA ASP A 165 7.21 9.32 -6.47
C ASP A 165 6.99 8.30 -5.35
N SER A 166 7.56 8.57 -4.18
CA SER A 166 7.48 7.64 -3.05
C SER A 166 7.05 8.39 -1.80
N TRP A 167 6.16 7.80 -1.02
CA TRP A 167 5.73 8.31 0.27
C TRP A 167 5.92 7.24 1.34
N GLY A 168 6.61 7.55 2.43
CA GLY A 168 6.85 6.58 3.49
C GLY A 168 7.66 7.11 4.66
N ASN A 169 7.64 6.39 5.77
CA ASN A 169 8.27 6.80 7.03
C ASN A 169 9.80 6.80 6.99
N GLU A 170 10.43 6.18 6.00
CA GLU A 170 11.89 5.99 5.94
C GLU A 170 12.54 6.79 4.80
N ILE A 171 11.78 7.61 4.07
CA ILE A 171 12.25 8.26 2.85
C ILE A 171 11.73 9.69 2.67
N ALA A 172 12.42 10.44 1.82
CA ALA A 172 11.92 11.72 1.36
C ALA A 172 10.61 11.53 0.57
N SER A 173 9.56 12.21 1.02
CA SER A 173 8.23 12.13 0.41
C SER A 173 7.93 13.45 -0.29
N PRO A 174 7.65 13.48 -1.61
CA PRO A 174 7.36 14.72 -2.34
C PRO A 174 5.89 15.14 -2.26
N CYS A 175 5.01 14.26 -1.79
CA CYS A 175 3.59 14.55 -1.56
C CYS A 175 3.28 14.59 -0.05
N ILE A 176 2.30 15.41 0.31
CA ILE A 176 1.82 15.58 1.69
C ILE A 176 0.46 14.89 1.79
N ILE A 177 0.32 14.01 2.79
CA ILE A 177 -0.95 13.40 3.15
C ILE A 177 -1.42 14.04 4.47
N PRO A 178 -2.48 14.86 4.47
CA PRO A 178 -2.97 15.51 5.68
C PRO A 178 -3.26 14.50 6.79
N ASN A 179 -2.82 14.79 8.02
CA ASN A 179 -2.92 13.92 9.21
C ASN A 179 -2.10 12.61 9.18
N TYR A 180 -1.26 12.41 8.15
CA TYR A 180 -0.30 11.31 8.06
C TYR A 180 1.09 11.90 7.77
N PRO A 181 1.74 12.51 8.77
CA PRO A 181 3.09 13.02 8.59
C PRO A 181 4.10 11.88 8.57
N VAL A 182 5.08 12.02 7.69
CA VAL A 182 6.30 11.20 7.64
C VAL A 182 7.48 12.04 8.15
N PRO A 183 8.59 11.44 8.62
CA PRO A 183 9.69 12.16 9.29
C PRO A 183 10.31 13.31 8.50
N ASN A 184 10.12 13.34 7.17
CA ASN A 184 10.63 14.41 6.32
C ASN A 184 9.89 15.77 6.49
N TYR A 185 8.83 15.84 7.30
CA TYR A 185 8.02 17.06 7.48
C TYR A 185 7.80 17.52 8.94
N VAL A 186 8.19 16.73 9.96
CA VAL A 186 7.94 17.08 11.37
C VAL A 186 9.05 16.50 12.27
N GLU A 187 9.63 17.32 13.17
CA GLU A 187 10.35 16.81 14.34
C GLU A 187 9.33 16.09 15.24
N ASN A 188 9.43 14.75 15.34
CA ASN A 188 8.46 13.83 15.98
C ASN A 188 7.23 13.50 15.10
N PRO A 189 7.36 12.58 14.12
CA PRO A 189 6.21 12.08 13.36
C PRO A 189 5.14 11.48 14.29
N ILE A 190 3.88 11.51 13.85
CA ILE A 190 2.75 10.98 14.65
C ILE A 190 3.06 9.54 15.05
N ASP A 191 3.10 9.33 16.37
CA ASP A 191 3.10 8.01 16.95
C ASP A 191 1.68 7.46 16.92
N PHE A 192 1.43 6.47 16.07
CA PHE A 192 0.14 5.80 15.92
C PHE A 192 -0.10 4.74 17.01
N THR A 193 0.75 4.66 18.05
CA THR A 193 0.46 3.86 19.24
C THR A 193 -0.93 4.20 19.78
N PRO A 194 -1.77 3.19 20.09
CA PRO A 194 -2.83 3.41 21.05
C PRO A 194 -2.15 3.86 22.34
N ARG A 195 -2.45 5.08 22.82
CA ARG A 195 -2.14 5.41 24.21
C ARG A 195 -2.95 4.44 25.05
N GLU A 196 -2.28 3.53 25.75
CA GLU A 196 -2.95 2.78 26.80
C GLU A 196 -3.50 3.80 27.82
N GLY A 197 -4.82 3.95 27.89
CA GLY A 197 -5.49 4.56 29.03
C GLY A 197 -6.08 5.98 28.89
N CYS A 198 -6.83 6.30 27.82
CA CYS A 198 -7.85 7.37 27.86
C CYS A 198 -9.06 6.92 27.00
N ASP A 199 -10.31 6.78 27.41
CA ASP A 199 -11.12 7.04 28.62
C ASP A 199 -12.31 6.04 28.46
N GLU A 200 -12.78 5.25 29.44
CA GLU A 200 -13.53 5.53 30.67
C GLU A 200 -14.88 4.77 30.57
N ASN A 201 -15.23 4.05 31.64
CA ASN A 201 -16.56 3.56 32.04
C ASN A 201 -17.40 2.70 31.07
#